data_AF-A0A355FI07-F1
#
_entry.id   AF-A0A355FI07-F1
#
_cell.length_a   1.000
_cell.length_b   1.000
_cell.length_c   1.000
_cell.angle_alpha   90.00
_cell.angle_beta   90.00
_cell.angle_gamma   90.00
#
_symmetry.space_group_name_H-M   'P 1'
#
loop_
_entity.id
_entity.type
_entity.pdbx_description
1 polymer ?
#
loop_
_entity_poly.entity_id
_entity_poly.type
_entity_poly.pdbx_seq_one_letter_code
_entity_poly.pdbx_strand_id
1 'polypeptide(L)'
;MPRIQLSPEANYCITIKIPIMNYRDLLNSGANVSVTLKLEDLREIFREMAGSLKSVPKDPPPEEFLSRKEVLSILKIDSSTLWSWEKTGYIKSFPFGGRKRYKSVDVEAIRTGRKGVRHGK
;
A
#
# COMPACT_ATOMS: atom_id res chain seq x y z
N MET A 1 41.75 30.01 -64.32
CA MET A 1 41.00 29.05 -63.48
C MET A 1 41.80 28.81 -62.20
N PRO A 2 41.39 29.29 -61.02
CA PRO A 2 42.14 29.06 -59.80
C PRO A 2 41.83 27.67 -59.22
N ARG A 3 42.89 26.97 -58.81
CA ARG A 3 42.87 25.63 -58.21
C ARG A 3 42.60 25.77 -56.71
N ILE A 4 41.43 25.33 -56.24
CA ILE A 4 41.10 25.28 -54.81
C ILE A 4 41.95 24.17 -54.18
N GLN A 5 42.90 24.56 -53.33
CA GLN A 5 43.60 23.65 -52.43
C GLN A 5 42.71 23.43 -51.21
N LEU A 6 42.12 22.24 -51.07
CA LEU A 6 41.53 21.80 -49.82
C LEU A 6 42.65 21.31 -48.90
N SER A 7 42.95 22.06 -47.84
CA SER A 7 43.77 21.55 -46.74
C SER A 7 42.89 20.66 -45.84
N PRO A 8 43.15 19.36 -45.71
CA PRO A 8 42.58 18.58 -44.62
C PRO A 8 43.43 18.83 -43.37
N GLU A 9 42.91 18.47 -42.20
CA GLU A 9 43.53 18.60 -40.87
C GLU A 9 43.25 19.89 -40.08
N ALA A 10 41.98 20.33 -40.05
CA ALA A 10 41.45 20.94 -38.84
C ALA A 10 41.02 19.81 -37.89
N ASN A 11 41.94 19.34 -37.05
CA ASN A 11 41.63 18.38 -35.99
C ASN A 11 40.74 19.04 -34.93
N TYR A 12 39.43 18.80 -35.02
CA TYR A 12 38.48 19.20 -33.98
C TYR A 12 38.65 18.29 -32.77
N CYS A 13 39.41 18.76 -31.79
CA CYS A 13 39.50 18.17 -30.46
C CYS A 13 38.13 18.34 -29.77
N ILE A 14 37.33 17.28 -29.72
CA ILE A 14 36.15 17.23 -28.85
C ILE A 14 36.65 16.91 -27.44
N THR A 15 36.93 17.95 -26.66
CA THR A 15 37.15 17.80 -25.23
C THR A 15 35.81 17.55 -24.55
N ILE A 16 35.44 16.28 -24.37
CA ILE A 16 34.29 15.91 -23.53
C ILE A 16 34.70 16.15 -22.07
N LYS A 17 34.47 17.36 -21.55
CA LYS A 17 34.44 17.58 -20.10
C LYS A 17 33.23 16.82 -19.58
N ILE A 18 33.45 15.68 -18.93
CA ILE A 18 32.40 15.03 -18.14
C ILE A 18 32.24 15.90 -16.89
N PRO A 19 31.16 16.69 -16.74
CA PRO A 19 30.93 17.40 -15.50
C PRO A 19 30.76 16.35 -14.39
N ILE A 20 31.45 16.54 -13.29
CA ILE A 20 31.15 15.82 -12.05
C ILE A 20 29.74 16.26 -11.65
N MET A 21 28.72 15.52 -12.09
CA MET A 21 27.33 15.78 -11.79
C MET A 21 26.92 15.04 -10.52
N ASN A 22 26.25 15.76 -9.62
CA ASN A 22 25.62 15.18 -8.45
C ASN A 22 24.36 14.41 -8.88
N TYR A 23 24.04 13.29 -8.23
CA TYR A 23 22.88 12.47 -8.55
C TYR A 23 21.54 13.23 -8.46
N ARG A 24 21.47 14.26 -7.60
CA ARG A 24 20.30 15.13 -7.46
C ARG A 24 19.99 15.90 -8.74
N ASP A 25 21.03 16.33 -9.45
CA ASP A 25 20.88 17.08 -10.69
C ASP A 25 20.44 16.15 -11.82
N LEU A 26 20.86 14.88 -11.82
CA LEU A 26 20.38 13.85 -12.76
C LEU A 26 18.89 13.53 -12.55
N LEU A 27 18.43 13.43 -11.30
CA LEU A 27 17.03 13.21 -10.98
C LEU A 27 16.14 14.37 -11.44
N ASN A 28 16.62 15.61 -11.33
CA ASN A 28 15.87 16.81 -11.67
C ASN A 28 15.98 17.21 -13.16
N SER A 29 16.98 16.70 -13.87
CA SER A 29 17.26 17.03 -15.28
C SER A 29 16.25 16.45 -16.26
N GLY A 30 15.47 15.43 -15.85
CA GLY A 30 14.52 14.74 -16.74
C GLY A 30 15.21 14.00 -17.91
N ALA A 31 16.54 13.93 -17.89
CA ALA A 31 17.34 13.18 -18.84
C ALA A 31 17.08 11.68 -18.68
N ASN A 32 17.00 10.96 -19.80
CA ASN A 32 16.85 9.51 -19.77
C ASN A 32 18.18 8.87 -19.38
N VAL A 33 18.28 8.37 -18.14
CA VAL A 33 19.48 7.73 -17.59
C VAL A 33 19.27 6.22 -17.54
N SER A 34 20.09 5.47 -18.26
CA SER A 34 20.13 4.00 -18.13
C SER A 34 21.13 3.60 -17.05
N VAL A 35 20.65 2.98 -15.98
CA VAL A 35 21.49 2.44 -14.91
C VAL A 35 21.54 0.92 -15.05
N THR A 36 22.72 0.37 -15.30
CA THR A 36 22.94 -1.08 -15.32
C THR A 36 23.25 -1.54 -13.91
N LEU A 37 22.35 -2.34 -13.33
CA LEU A 37 22.49 -2.92 -11.99
C LEU A 37 22.66 -4.44 -12.08
N LYS A 38 23.31 -5.03 -11.08
CA LYS A 38 23.32 -6.49 -10.90
C LYS A 38 22.05 -6.95 -10.21
N LEU A 39 21.71 -8.23 -10.36
CA LEU A 39 20.51 -8.81 -9.76
C LEU A 39 20.59 -8.81 -8.22
N GLU A 40 21.79 -9.01 -7.68
CA GLU A 40 22.06 -9.03 -6.24
C GLU A 40 21.75 -7.66 -5.61
N ASP A 41 22.23 -6.57 -6.22
CA ASP A 41 22.03 -5.21 -5.73
C ASP A 41 20.53 -4.82 -5.75
N LEU A 42 19.80 -5.23 -6.80
CA LEU A 42 18.37 -4.99 -6.90
C LEU A 42 17.58 -5.72 -5.78
N ARG A 43 18.00 -6.94 -5.43
CA ARG A 43 17.37 -7.71 -4.33
C ARG A 43 17.60 -7.08 -2.97
N GLU A 44 18.76 -6.44 -2.75
CA GLU A 44 19.07 -5.75 -1.50
C GLU A 44 18.22 -4.48 -1.34
N ILE A 45 18.15 -3.65 -2.39
CA ILE A 45 17.29 -2.44 -2.40
C ILE A 45 15.83 -2.81 -2.18
N PHE A 46 15.34 -3.86 -2.84
CA PHE A 46 13.95 -4.30 -2.67
C PHE A 46 13.69 -4.83 -1.26
N ARG A 47 14.68 -5.45 -0.62
CA ARG A 47 14.57 -5.94 0.77
C ARG A 47 14.53 -4.79 1.77
N GLU A 48 15.36 -3.76 1.58
CA GLU A 48 15.33 -2.55 2.41
C GLU A 48 14.00 -1.80 2.27
N MET A 49 13.52 -1.63 1.03
CA MET A 49 12.20 -1.03 0.78
C MET A 49 11.07 -1.90 1.33
N ALA A 50 11.12 -3.22 1.15
CA ALA A 50 10.11 -4.13 1.69
C ALA A 50 10.14 -4.16 3.23
N GLY A 51 11.30 -3.92 3.86
CA GLY A 51 11.45 -3.79 5.31
C GLY A 51 10.72 -2.58 5.88
N SER A 52 10.66 -1.46 5.15
CA SER A 52 9.93 -0.25 5.58
C SER A 52 8.44 -0.28 5.24
N LEU A 53 8.00 -1.15 4.33
CA LEU A 53 6.59 -1.31 3.91
C LEU A 53 5.79 -2.41 4.64
N LYS A 54 6.35 -3.08 5.67
CA LYS A 54 5.69 -4.19 6.38
C LYS A 54 4.44 -3.83 7.23
N SER A 55 3.79 -2.69 7.03
CA SER A 55 2.59 -2.31 7.80
C SER A 55 1.36 -1.93 6.99
N VAL A 56 1.27 -2.30 5.70
CA VAL A 56 -0.01 -2.25 5.00
C VAL A 56 -0.36 -3.64 4.48
N PRO A 57 -1.25 -4.37 5.19
CA PRO A 57 -1.94 -5.51 4.60
C PRO A 57 -2.74 -5.00 3.40
N LYS A 58 -2.15 -5.13 2.20
CA LYS A 58 -2.87 -5.10 0.92
C LYS A 58 -3.62 -6.42 0.84
N ASP A 59 -4.82 -6.41 1.39
CA ASP A 59 -6.03 -7.09 0.96
C ASP A 59 -7.03 -6.86 2.09
N PRO A 60 -8.22 -6.27 1.87
CA PRO A 60 -9.26 -6.35 2.88
C PRO A 60 -9.49 -7.85 3.14
N PRO A 61 -9.40 -8.32 4.39
CA PRO A 61 -9.66 -9.71 4.68
C PRO A 61 -11.03 -10.08 4.10
N PRO A 62 -11.23 -11.34 3.67
CA PRO A 62 -12.53 -11.83 3.23
C PRO A 62 -13.60 -11.32 4.19
N GLU A 63 -14.69 -10.77 3.67
CA GLU A 63 -15.77 -10.21 4.49
C GLU A 63 -16.45 -11.37 5.24
N GLU A 64 -15.88 -11.75 6.38
CA GLU A 64 -16.26 -12.92 7.14
C GLU A 64 -17.51 -12.62 7.97
N PHE A 65 -18.50 -13.50 7.84
CA PHE A 65 -19.75 -13.39 8.56
C PHE A 65 -19.83 -14.46 9.65
N LEU A 66 -19.85 -14.00 10.89
CA LEU A 66 -19.95 -14.83 12.08
C LEU A 66 -21.41 -15.13 12.42
N SER A 67 -21.66 -16.36 12.83
CA SER A 67 -22.93 -16.81 13.37
C SER A 67 -23.16 -16.25 14.78
N ARG A 68 -24.42 -16.24 15.24
CA ARG A 68 -24.77 -15.82 16.60
C ARG A 68 -23.92 -16.53 17.66
N LYS A 69 -23.71 -17.85 17.54
CA LYS A 69 -22.96 -18.63 18.53
C LYS A 69 -21.51 -18.17 18.63
N GLU A 70 -20.87 -17.95 17.48
CA GLU A 70 -19.47 -17.48 17.42
C GLU A 70 -19.32 -16.09 18.04
N VAL A 71 -20.23 -15.16 17.75
CA VAL A 71 -20.20 -13.80 18.33
C VAL A 71 -20.29 -13.84 19.86
N LEU A 72 -21.20 -14.65 20.41
CA LEU A 72 -21.34 -14.81 21.85
C LEU A 72 -20.05 -15.37 22.47
N SER A 73 -19.40 -16.34 21.81
CA SER A 73 -18.13 -16.91 22.26
C SER A 73 -16.97 -15.93 22.19
N ILE A 74 -16.88 -15.13 21.12
CA ILE A 74 -15.77 -14.17 20.90
C ILE A 74 -15.85 -12.99 21.87
N LEU A 75 -17.05 -12.44 22.05
CA LEU A 75 -17.27 -11.27 22.92
C LEU A 75 -17.54 -11.66 24.38
N LYS A 76 -17.74 -12.95 24.66
CA LYS A 76 -18.10 -13.48 25.98
C LYS A 76 -19.33 -12.77 26.58
N ILE A 77 -20.33 -12.53 25.73
CA ILE A 77 -21.61 -11.92 26.13
C ILE A 77 -22.73 -12.94 26.08
N ASP A 78 -23.85 -12.63 26.73
CA ASP A 78 -25.07 -13.41 26.66
C ASP A 78 -25.96 -13.02 25.47
N SER A 79 -26.96 -13.86 25.20
CA SER A 79 -27.85 -13.69 24.06
C SER A 79 -28.78 -12.49 24.17
N SER A 80 -29.08 -12.02 25.39
CA SER A 80 -29.94 -10.86 25.64
C SER A 80 -29.19 -9.55 25.40
N THR A 81 -27.92 -9.47 25.79
CA THR A 81 -27.03 -8.35 25.48
C THR A 81 -26.88 -8.19 23.96
N LEU A 82 -26.64 -9.28 23.24
CA LEU A 82 -26.55 -9.24 21.77
C LEU A 82 -27.86 -8.76 21.12
N TRP A 83 -29.02 -9.18 21.64
CA TRP A 83 -30.32 -8.70 21.15
C TRP A 83 -30.54 -7.22 21.43
N SER A 84 -30.16 -6.73 22.61
CA SER A 84 -30.19 -5.30 22.94
C SER A 84 -29.32 -4.48 21.98
N TRP A 85 -28.14 -4.97 21.63
CA TRP A 85 -27.26 -4.35 20.65
C TRP A 85 -27.82 -4.35 19.22
N GLU A 86 -28.51 -5.41 18.82
CA GLU A 86 -29.25 -5.42 17.54
C GLU A 86 -30.37 -4.37 17.56
N LYS A 87 -31.12 -4.27 18.67
CA LYS A 87 -32.26 -3.36 18.79
C LYS A 87 -31.83 -1.89 18.85
N THR A 88 -30.73 -1.61 19.52
CA THR A 88 -30.12 -0.27 19.61
C THR A 88 -29.27 0.09 18.39
N GLY A 89 -29.03 -0.85 17.47
CA GLY A 89 -28.18 -0.64 16.29
C GLY A 89 -26.69 -0.60 16.58
N TYR A 90 -26.25 -0.95 17.78
CA TYR A 90 -24.83 -1.03 18.16
C TYR A 90 -24.06 -2.07 17.32
N ILE A 91 -24.73 -3.17 16.95
CA ILE A 91 -24.22 -4.17 16.01
C ILE A 91 -25.26 -4.46 14.93
N LYS A 92 -24.83 -4.52 13.66
CA LYS A 92 -25.73 -4.77 12.54
C LYS A 92 -25.81 -6.27 12.25
N SER A 93 -27.02 -6.82 12.29
CA SER A 93 -27.30 -8.20 11.87
C SER A 93 -27.68 -8.27 10.40
N PHE A 94 -27.20 -9.29 9.70
CA PHE A 94 -27.52 -9.58 8.31
C PHE A 94 -28.25 -10.93 8.21
N PRO A 95 -29.42 -11.00 7.57
CA PRO A 95 -30.14 -12.26 7.37
C PRO A 95 -29.51 -13.06 6.22
N PHE A 96 -29.08 -14.29 6.52
CA PHE A 96 -28.59 -15.27 5.56
C PHE A 96 -29.46 -16.53 5.66
N GLY A 97 -30.36 -16.75 4.69
CA GLY A 97 -31.25 -17.92 4.68
C GLY A 97 -32.09 -18.04 5.96
N GLY A 98 -32.59 -16.92 6.49
CA GLY A 98 -33.37 -16.87 7.73
C GLY A 98 -32.54 -16.91 9.03
N ARG A 99 -31.22 -17.08 8.95
CA ARG A 99 -30.32 -17.03 10.12
C ARG A 99 -29.58 -15.70 10.17
N LYS A 100 -29.45 -15.12 11.36
CA LYS A 100 -28.71 -13.88 11.55
C LYS A 100 -27.20 -14.13 11.59
N ARG A 101 -26.45 -13.31 10.86
CA ARG A 101 -24.99 -13.24 10.91
C ARG A 101 -24.49 -11.82 11.11
N TYR A 102 -23.25 -11.69 11.57
CA TYR A 102 -22.63 -10.42 11.91
C TYR A 102 -21.27 -10.30 11.24
N LYS A 103 -20.87 -9.10 10.86
CA LYS A 103 -19.53 -8.89 10.28
C LYS A 103 -18.46 -9.12 11.32
N SER A 104 -17.43 -9.89 10.99
CA SER A 104 -16.26 -10.11 11.85
C SER A 104 -15.61 -8.78 12.25
N VAL A 105 -15.47 -7.86 11.30
CA VAL A 105 -14.92 -6.51 11.52
C VAL A 105 -15.67 -5.73 12.60
N ASP A 106 -17.00 -5.81 12.61
CA ASP A 106 -17.83 -5.13 13.62
C ASP A 106 -17.62 -5.75 15.01
N VAL A 107 -17.55 -7.08 15.08
CA VAL A 107 -17.32 -7.83 16.31
C VAL A 107 -15.94 -7.53 16.87
N GLU A 108 -14.92 -7.52 16.02
CA GLU A 108 -13.57 -7.15 16.42
C GLU A 108 -13.47 -5.68 16.85
N ALA A 109 -14.15 -4.76 16.17
CA ALA A 109 -14.19 -3.35 16.56
C ALA A 109 -14.80 -3.16 17.96
N ILE A 110 -15.81 -3.96 18.32
CA ILE A 110 -16.38 -3.99 19.67
C ILE A 110 -15.37 -4.59 20.65
N ARG A 111 -14.75 -5.72 20.31
CA ARG A 111 -13.74 -6.40 21.15
C ARG A 111 -12.56 -5.49 21.49
N THR A 112 -12.08 -4.71 20.53
CA THR A 112 -10.96 -3.77 20.70
C THR A 112 -11.41 -2.42 21.27
N GLY A 113 -12.70 -2.24 21.59
CA GLY A 113 -13.24 -1.02 22.18
C GLY A 113 -13.27 0.19 21.23
N ARG A 114 -13.01 -0.01 19.94
CA ARG A 114 -13.01 1.05 18.92
C ARG A 114 -14.41 1.49 18.53
N LYS A 115 -15.40 0.61 18.73
CA LYS A 115 -16.81 0.91 18.46
C LYS A 115 -17.43 1.70 19.62
N GLY A 116 -17.02 2.96 19.74
CA GLY A 116 -17.63 3.97 20.60
C GLY A 116 -18.90 4.52 19.95
N VAL A 117 -20.01 4.50 20.69
CA VAL A 117 -21.36 4.90 20.32
C VAL A 117 -21.40 6.18 19.45
N ARG A 118 -22.00 6.09 18.26
CA ARG A 118 -22.56 7.25 17.55
C ARG A 118 -24.03 6.95 17.22
N HIS A 119 -24.92 7.45 18.08
CA HIS A 119 -26.33 7.64 17.73
C HIS A 119 -26.44 8.94 16.92
N GLY A 120 -27.05 8.84 15.75
CA GLY A 120 -27.63 9.97 15.02
C GLY A 120 -29.08 9.61 14.73
N LYS A 121 -30.00 10.51 15.13
CA LYS A 121 -31.46 10.38 15.19
C LYS A 121 -32.12 9.88 13.91
#